data_AF-A0A2D0H9Z4-F1
#
_entry.id   AF-A0A2D0H9Z4-F1
#
_cell.length_a   1.000
_cell.length_b   1.000
_cell.length_c   1.000
_cell.angle_alpha   90.00
_cell.angle_beta   90.00
_cell.angle_gamma   90.00
#
_symmetry.space_group_name_H-M   'P 1'
#
loop_
_entity.id
_entity.type
_entity.pdbx_description
1 polymer ?
#
loop_
_entity_poly.entity_id
_entity_poly.type
_entity_poly.pdbx_seq_one_letter_code
_entity_poly.pdbx_strand_id
1 'polypeptide(L)'
;MYLHIIKKRSSPFFLFPFILLLTLLLALPWVSAKEQPKPKPQAWQINGIVAALDDGHDGVKGYAFNKLAEYDLKDLKSLGKKPEDIAQKAAKILKDKSVDNDVRRGAAEALGNLGEQPTLAK
;
A
#
# COMPACT_ATOMS: atom_id res chain seq x y z
N MET A 1 -32.58 42.46 -49.80
CA MET A 1 -32.05 42.34 -48.42
C MET A 1 -31.22 41.07 -48.35
N TYR A 2 -29.92 41.14 -48.62
CA TYR A 2 -29.03 39.97 -48.63
C TYR A 2 -28.16 39.97 -47.36
N LEU A 3 -28.43 39.05 -46.43
CA LEU A 3 -27.55 38.79 -45.29
C LEU A 3 -26.33 38.00 -45.78
N HIS A 4 -25.14 38.60 -45.71
CA HIS A 4 -23.89 37.86 -45.90
C HIS A 4 -23.64 36.98 -44.67
N ILE A 5 -23.84 35.67 -44.81
CA ILE A 5 -23.50 34.67 -43.79
C ILE A 5 -21.99 34.41 -43.87
N ILE A 6 -21.24 34.92 -42.89
CA ILE A 6 -19.80 34.67 -42.77
C ILE A 6 -19.60 33.23 -42.27
N LYS A 7 -19.25 32.31 -43.18
CA LYS A 7 -18.91 30.92 -42.86
C LYS A 7 -17.52 30.87 -42.24
N LYS A 8 -17.43 30.97 -40.91
CA LYS A 8 -16.18 30.93 -40.14
C LYS A 8 -15.50 29.57 -40.34
N ARG A 9 -14.38 29.53 -41.06
CA ARG A 9 -13.58 28.31 -41.28
C ARG A 9 -12.83 28.01 -39.97
N SER A 10 -13.22 26.95 -39.26
CA SER A 10 -12.56 26.53 -38.03
C SER A 10 -11.12 26.12 -38.34
N SER A 11 -10.16 26.95 -37.91
CA SER A 11 -8.74 26.70 -38.11
C SER A 11 -8.21 25.74 -37.04
N PRO A 12 -7.56 24.62 -37.40
CA PRO A 12 -7.01 23.67 -36.44
C PRO A 12 -5.87 24.26 -35.60
N PHE A 13 -5.31 25.39 -36.04
CA PHE A 13 -4.26 26.12 -35.34
C PHE A 13 -4.64 26.52 -33.90
N PHE A 14 -5.93 26.69 -33.59
CA PHE A 14 -6.38 27.00 -32.22
C PHE A 14 -6.79 25.76 -31.42
N LEU A 15 -7.12 24.65 -32.08
CA LEU A 15 -7.51 23.40 -31.40
C LEU A 15 -6.31 22.70 -30.78
N PHE A 16 -5.17 22.69 -31.47
CA PHE A 16 -3.97 22.04 -30.99
C PHE A 16 -3.44 22.60 -29.65
N PRO A 17 -3.19 23.92 -29.49
CA PRO A 17 -2.75 24.47 -28.21
C PRO A 17 -3.81 24.34 -27.12
N PHE A 18 -5.10 24.37 -27.48
CA PHE A 18 -6.18 24.18 -26.53
C PHE A 18 -6.20 22.76 -25.94
N ILE A 19 -6.06 21.73 -26.79
CA ILE A 19 -5.98 20.34 -26.34
C ILE A 19 -4.71 20.13 -25.50
N LEU A 20 -3.58 20.69 -25.92
CA LEU A 20 -2.32 20.61 -25.17
C LEU A 20 -2.41 21.31 -23.80
N LEU A 21 -3.10 22.44 -23.71
CA LEU A 21 -3.37 23.11 -22.44
C LEU A 21 -4.29 22.28 -21.55
N LEU A 22 -5.34 21.69 -22.12
CA LEU A 22 -6.30 20.85 -21.41
C LEU A 22 -5.63 19.58 -20.85
N THR A 23 -4.77 18.94 -21.63
CA THR A 23 -4.01 17.76 -21.17
C THR A 23 -3.02 18.12 -20.07
N LEU A 24 -2.33 19.27 -20.16
CA LEU A 24 -1.50 19.76 -19.06
C LEU A 24 -2.32 20.00 -17.80
N LEU A 25 -3.45 20.71 -17.90
CA LEU A 25 -4.35 21.00 -16.77
C LEU A 25 -4.85 19.74 -16.07
N LEU A 26 -5.19 18.69 -16.82
CA LEU A 26 -5.64 17.41 -16.28
C LEU A 26 -4.47 16.56 -15.74
N ALA A 27 -3.25 16.78 -16.21
CA ALA A 27 -2.04 16.11 -15.73
C ALA A 27 -1.39 16.80 -14.52
N LEU A 28 -1.83 18.01 -14.14
CA LEU A 28 -1.36 18.67 -12.93
C LEU A 28 -1.83 17.89 -11.68
N PRO A 29 -1.00 17.81 -10.62
CA PRO A 29 -1.30 17.12 -9.38
C PRO A 29 -2.30 17.91 -8.51
N TRP A 30 -3.42 18.35 -9.09
CA TRP A 30 -4.52 18.97 -8.34
C TRP A 30 -5.13 17.97 -7.33
N VAL A 31 -4.97 16.67 -7.58
CA VAL A 31 -5.30 15.63 -6.61
C VAL A 31 -4.24 15.64 -5.49
N SER A 32 -4.63 16.21 -4.35
CA SER A 32 -3.93 16.03 -3.08
C SER A 32 -4.69 14.98 -2.26
N ALA A 33 -4.68 13.73 -2.75
CA ALA A 33 -5.26 12.61 -2.01
C ALA A 33 -4.34 12.28 -0.84
N LYS A 34 -4.86 12.44 0.39
CA LYS A 34 -4.18 11.97 1.59
C LYS A 34 -4.62 10.52 1.83
N GLU A 35 -3.67 9.64 2.10
CA GLU A 35 -4.00 8.29 2.56
C GLU A 35 -4.85 8.37 3.82
N GLN A 36 -5.91 7.57 3.86
CA GLN A 36 -6.68 7.42 5.09
C GLN A 36 -5.78 6.81 6.16
N PRO A 37 -5.89 7.27 7.43
CA PRO A 37 -5.13 6.69 8.51
C PRO A 37 -5.46 5.19 8.62
N LYS A 38 -4.43 4.36 8.83
CA LYS A 38 -4.60 2.92 9.01
C LYS A 38 -5.58 2.63 10.16
N PRO A 39 -6.44 1.60 10.05
CA PRO A 39 -7.36 1.24 11.11
C PRO A 39 -6.60 0.80 12.36
N LYS A 40 -7.18 1.03 13.54
CA LYS A 40 -6.62 0.54 14.81
C LYS A 40 -7.05 -0.93 15.04
N PRO A 41 -6.11 -1.87 15.23
CA PRO A 41 -6.45 -3.26 15.49
C PRO A 41 -7.00 -3.48 16.90
N GLN A 42 -7.91 -4.46 17.04
CA GLN A 42 -8.28 -5.04 18.33
C GLN A 42 -7.36 -6.22 18.68
N ALA A 43 -7.16 -6.48 19.98
CA ALA A 43 -6.28 -7.56 20.44
C ALA A 43 -6.61 -8.94 19.83
N TRP A 44 -7.91 -9.28 19.72
CA TRP A 44 -8.33 -10.56 19.14
C TRP A 44 -8.02 -10.69 17.66
N GLN A 45 -8.02 -9.58 16.91
CA GLN A 45 -7.67 -9.59 15.48
C GLN A 45 -6.19 -9.94 15.32
N ILE A 46 -5.32 -9.30 16.11
CA ILE A 46 -3.89 -9.62 16.11
C ILE A 46 -3.64 -11.05 16.59
N ASN A 47 -4.37 -11.52 17.61
CA ASN A 47 -4.29 -12.93 18.02
C ASN A 47 -4.60 -13.89 16.87
N GLY A 48 -5.70 -13.65 16.14
CA GLY A 48 -6.10 -14.48 15.00
C GLY A 48 -5.08 -14.47 13.88
N ILE A 49 -4.53 -13.30 13.55
CA ILE A 49 -3.51 -13.18 12.49
C ILE A 49 -2.22 -13.87 12.92
N VAL A 50 -1.78 -13.70 14.17
CA VAL A 50 -0.58 -14.39 14.69
C VAL A 50 -0.77 -15.90 14.70
N ALA A 51 -1.96 -16.40 15.04
CA ALA A 51 -2.27 -17.84 14.95
C ALA A 51 -2.21 -18.36 13.51
N ALA A 52 -2.67 -17.57 12.54
CA ALA A 52 -2.59 -17.91 11.12
C ALA A 52 -1.15 -17.97 10.57
N LEU A 53 -0.17 -17.32 11.23
CA LEU A 53 1.25 -17.47 10.89
C LEU A 53 1.81 -18.86 11.24
N ASP A 54 1.13 -19.60 12.11
CA ASP A 54 1.46 -20.97 12.49
C ASP A 54 0.69 -22.03 11.68
N ASP A 55 -0.07 -21.60 10.69
CA ASP A 55 -0.82 -22.51 9.81
C ASP A 55 0.11 -23.45 9.01
N GLY A 56 -0.37 -24.62 8.64
CA GLY A 56 0.41 -25.56 7.82
C GLY A 56 0.61 -25.09 6.38
N HIS A 57 -0.31 -24.28 5.84
CA HIS A 57 -0.34 -23.86 4.45
C HIS A 57 0.30 -22.48 4.26
N ASP A 58 1.31 -22.39 3.40
CA ASP A 58 2.09 -21.15 3.21
C ASP A 58 1.25 -19.97 2.73
N GLY A 59 0.22 -20.23 1.91
CA GLY A 59 -0.71 -19.19 1.47
C GLY A 59 -1.43 -18.49 2.65
N VAL A 60 -1.79 -19.24 3.70
CA VAL A 60 -2.45 -18.67 4.89
C VAL A 60 -1.50 -17.74 5.63
N LYS A 61 -0.22 -18.13 5.76
CA LYS A 61 0.83 -17.28 6.33
C LYS A 61 1.02 -15.99 5.52
N GLY A 62 0.99 -16.10 4.19
CA GLY A 62 1.05 -14.95 3.29
C GLY A 62 -0.09 -13.96 3.51
N TYR A 63 -1.33 -14.45 3.58
CA TYR A 63 -2.48 -13.62 3.90
C TYR A 63 -2.39 -12.97 5.28
N ALA A 64 -1.86 -13.70 6.27
CA ALA A 64 -1.63 -13.18 7.61
C ALA A 64 -0.60 -12.02 7.60
N PHE A 65 0.51 -12.15 6.87
CA PHE A 65 1.47 -11.05 6.72
C PHE A 65 0.88 -9.84 6.01
N ASN A 66 0.13 -10.04 4.92
CA ASN A 66 -0.55 -8.95 4.22
C ASN A 66 -1.54 -8.23 5.16
N LYS A 67 -2.28 -8.97 5.98
CA LYS A 67 -3.19 -8.39 6.97
C LYS A 67 -2.47 -7.64 8.09
N LEU A 68 -1.29 -8.08 8.51
CA LEU A 68 -0.47 -7.32 9.47
C LEU A 68 -0.04 -5.96 8.91
N ALA A 69 0.27 -5.88 7.61
CA ALA A 69 0.70 -4.64 6.96
C ALA A 69 -0.40 -3.55 6.89
N GLU A 70 -1.68 -3.94 7.01
CA GLU A 70 -2.82 -3.00 7.07
C GLU A 70 -2.86 -2.19 8.37
N TYR A 71 -2.15 -2.62 9.42
CA TYR A 71 -2.11 -1.94 10.72
C TYR A 71 -0.84 -1.10 10.90
N ASP A 72 -0.92 -0.09 11.77
CA ASP A 72 0.27 0.60 12.26
C ASP A 72 0.92 -0.24 13.38
N LEU A 73 2.23 -0.38 13.34
CA LEU A 73 2.99 -1.20 14.29
C LEU A 73 2.97 -0.63 15.71
N LYS A 74 2.81 0.69 15.84
CA LYS A 74 2.65 1.33 17.16
C LYS A 74 1.44 0.75 17.88
N ASP A 75 0.38 0.45 17.13
CA ASP A 75 -0.83 -0.13 17.69
C ASP A 75 -0.60 -1.60 18.06
N LEU A 76 0.18 -2.36 17.30
CA LEU A 76 0.52 -3.76 17.61
C LEU A 76 1.26 -3.89 18.95
N LYS A 77 2.23 -3.00 19.20
CA LYS A 77 3.00 -2.97 20.46
C LYS A 77 2.11 -2.63 21.67
N SER A 78 1.13 -1.75 21.48
CA SER A 78 0.21 -1.34 22.54
C SER A 78 -0.68 -2.49 23.05
N LEU A 79 -0.87 -3.54 22.23
CA LEU A 79 -1.73 -4.69 22.53
C LEU A 79 -1.01 -5.83 23.27
N GLY A 80 0.21 -5.61 23.77
CA GLY A 80 0.96 -6.61 24.53
C GLY A 80 1.43 -7.82 23.71
N LYS A 81 1.38 -7.73 22.38
CA LYS A 81 2.00 -8.70 21.49
C LYS A 81 3.47 -8.42 21.34
N LYS A 82 4.25 -9.50 21.27
CA LYS A 82 5.69 -9.47 21.06
C LYS A 82 5.96 -9.32 19.56
N PRO A 83 6.28 -8.12 19.05
CA PRO A 83 6.75 -7.95 17.66
C PRO A 83 7.95 -8.85 17.35
N GLU A 84 8.70 -9.27 18.37
CA GLU A 84 9.81 -10.21 18.28
C GLU A 84 9.37 -11.59 17.75
N ASP A 85 8.23 -12.11 18.21
CA ASP A 85 7.72 -13.42 17.78
C ASP A 85 7.30 -13.37 16.30
N ILE A 86 6.66 -12.26 15.88
CA ILE A 86 6.28 -12.02 14.47
C ILE A 86 7.53 -11.88 13.61
N ALA A 87 8.54 -11.13 14.08
CA ALA A 87 9.81 -10.97 13.38
C ALA A 87 10.54 -12.31 13.19
N GLN A 88 10.56 -13.17 14.21
CA GLN A 88 11.18 -14.49 14.10
C GLN A 88 10.48 -15.38 13.07
N LYS A 89 9.14 -15.43 13.10
CA LYS A 89 8.35 -16.19 12.12
C LYS A 89 8.58 -15.66 10.69
N ALA A 90 8.54 -14.34 10.51
CA ALA A 90 8.80 -13.70 9.22
C ALA A 90 10.22 -13.99 8.72
N ALA A 91 11.24 -13.90 9.59
CA ALA A 91 12.62 -14.19 9.22
C ALA A 91 12.84 -15.66 8.82
N LYS A 92 12.12 -16.61 9.45
CA LYS A 92 12.16 -18.02 9.07
C LYS A 92 11.57 -18.23 7.67
N ILE A 93 10.40 -17.66 7.40
CA ILE A 93 9.73 -17.73 6.09
C ILE A 93 10.56 -17.07 5.00
N LEU A 94 11.16 -15.91 5.28
CA LEU A 94 11.99 -15.18 4.32
C LEU A 94 13.23 -15.99 3.87
N LYS A 95 13.80 -16.80 4.77
CA LYS A 95 14.97 -17.65 4.47
C LYS A 95 14.61 -18.96 3.75
N ASP A 96 13.35 -19.38 3.83
CA ASP A 96 12.90 -20.64 3.25
C ASP A 96 12.64 -20.49 1.75
N LYS A 97 13.55 -21.02 0.93
CA LYS A 97 13.46 -20.93 -0.53
C LYS A 97 12.34 -21.79 -1.14
N SER A 98 11.77 -22.72 -0.37
CA SER A 98 10.68 -23.58 -0.83
C SER A 98 9.32 -22.89 -0.75
N VAL A 99 9.19 -21.89 0.11
CA VAL A 99 8.00 -21.07 0.25
C VAL A 99 7.83 -20.17 -0.97
N ASP A 100 6.58 -20.01 -1.43
CA ASP A 100 6.21 -19.16 -2.54
C ASP A 100 6.77 -17.72 -2.41
N ASN A 101 7.16 -17.14 -3.55
CA ASN A 101 7.81 -15.82 -3.61
C ASN A 101 6.94 -14.70 -3.02
N ASP A 102 5.62 -14.75 -3.21
CA ASP A 102 4.70 -13.74 -2.68
C ASP A 102 4.59 -13.83 -1.16
N VAL A 103 4.61 -15.05 -0.60
CA VAL A 103 4.62 -15.25 0.85
C VAL A 103 5.91 -14.73 1.46
N ARG A 104 7.06 -14.95 0.81
CA ARG A 104 8.35 -14.37 1.25
C ARG A 104 8.37 -12.85 1.16
N ARG A 105 7.76 -12.26 0.13
CA ARG A 105 7.61 -10.81 0.00
C ARG A 105 6.79 -10.25 1.18
N GLY A 106 5.65 -10.84 1.51
CA GLY A 106 4.84 -10.41 2.65
C GLY A 106 5.61 -10.49 3.98
N ALA A 107 6.42 -11.53 4.17
CA ALA A 107 7.31 -11.64 5.33
C ALA A 107 8.38 -10.53 5.36
N ALA A 108 8.98 -10.18 4.22
CA ALA A 108 9.95 -9.09 4.13
C ALA A 108 9.31 -7.73 4.43
N GLU A 109 8.12 -7.46 3.90
CA GLU A 109 7.35 -6.23 4.18
C GLU A 109 7.03 -6.11 5.67
N ALA A 110 6.59 -7.21 6.30
CA ALA A 110 6.34 -7.25 7.75
C ALA A 110 7.60 -6.92 8.55
N LEU A 111 8.77 -7.45 8.15
CA LEU A 111 10.04 -7.14 8.81
C LEU A 111 10.49 -5.69 8.59
N GLY A 112 10.34 -5.15 7.38
CA GLY A 112 10.66 -3.75 7.10
C GLY A 112 9.82 -2.81 7.96
N ASN A 113 8.51 -3.07 8.03
CA ASN A 113 7.58 -2.38 8.91
C ASN A 113 8.03 -2.48 10.38
N LEU A 114 8.46 -3.66 10.86
CA LEU A 114 8.98 -3.83 12.23
C LEU A 114 10.30 -3.09 12.50
N GLY A 115 11.17 -2.95 11.49
CA GLY A 115 12.50 -2.35 11.60
C GLY A 115 12.57 -0.84 11.30
N GLU A 116 11.59 -0.26 10.60
CA GLU A 116 11.51 1.20 10.36
C GLU A 116 11.20 2.01 11.63
N GLN A 117 10.91 1.33 12.74
CA GLN A 117 10.94 1.94 14.07
C GLN A 117 12.40 2.09 14.51
N PRO A 118 12.87 3.27 14.92
CA PRO A 118 14.19 3.43 15.51
C PRO A 118 14.23 2.70 16.86
N THR A 119 14.56 1.41 16.85
CA THR A 119 15.07 0.75 18.05
C THR A 119 16.48 1.27 18.25
N LEU A 120 16.57 2.21 19.19
CA LEU A 120 17.72 2.48 20.05
C LEU A 120 18.77 1.36 19.96
N ALA A 121 19.91 1.70 19.37
CA ALA A 121 21.17 1.06 19.71
C ALA A 121 21.29 1.07 21.23
N LYS A 122 21.25 -0.11 21.85
CA LYS A 122 21.76 -0.33 23.19
C LYS A 122 22.36 -1.71 23.28
#